data_AF-A0A242CM67-F1
#
_entry.id   AF-A0A242CM67-F1
#
_cell.length_a   1.000
_cell.length_b   1.000
_cell.length_c   1.000
_cell.angle_alpha   90.00
_cell.angle_beta   90.00
_cell.angle_gamma   90.00
#
_symmetry.space_group_name_H-M   'P 1'
#
loop_
_entity.id
_entity.type
_entity.pdbx_description
1 polymer ?
#
loop_
_entity_poly.entity_id
_entity_poly.type
_entity_poly.pdbx_seq_one_letter_code
_entity_poly.pdbx_strand_id
1 'polypeptide(L)'
;MGLFLFLVLAAMGGMKWVIEQQKQQTEESSVIQQSSSRDETKEESSASQETTSVSTSPSVSTSAQEQPEEAIAEKIATMSLEEKVGQLFFVRVPESNQIEELQNYHFGGYLLFGRDTENETAESLKQKISDYQAASAIPLLIGMDEEGGTVTRISRNPNLTDQRFLSPQQLYAQGGWSAIEEDTAKKAEILKAYGINAGLFPVADVSTDPQSFIYDRTIGMDAQGTSAFVERVVHVLQKHHVGSTLKHFPGYGNNRDSHVAVVTDDRPLSALRETDFLPFAAGIKAGADSILVAHTIVNSIDNTVPASISKPVHELLRNELHFEGVIMTDDLDMVGLSEFIPQNEAALQALQAGNDLVISSTYQEQIPFVVQAVEDGRYLEADLNASVKRVLLWKEALHLL
;
A
#
# COMPACT_ATOMS: atom_id res chain seq x y z
N MET A 1 -29.39 20.70 -51.07
CA MET A 1 -29.13 21.91 -50.24
C MET A 1 -30.39 22.30 -49.46
N GLY A 2 -30.94 21.38 -48.66
CA GLY A 2 -32.27 21.58 -48.06
C GLY A 2 -32.65 20.59 -46.97
N LEU A 3 -31.68 20.17 -46.14
CA LEU A 3 -31.94 19.31 -44.97
C LEU A 3 -31.02 19.60 -43.78
N PHE A 4 -30.49 20.82 -43.68
CA PHE A 4 -29.60 21.25 -42.59
C PHE A 4 -30.11 22.48 -41.80
N LEU A 5 -31.34 22.94 -42.08
CA LEU A 5 -31.91 24.15 -41.48
C LEU A 5 -33.02 23.89 -40.44
N PHE A 6 -33.31 22.62 -40.11
CA PHE A 6 -34.41 22.26 -39.20
C PHE A 6 -33.98 21.80 -37.78
N LEU A 7 -32.68 21.64 -37.52
CA LEU A 7 -32.19 21.17 -36.22
C LEU A 7 -31.61 22.27 -35.31
N VAL A 8 -31.47 23.50 -35.81
CA VAL A 8 -30.94 24.64 -35.02
C VAL A 8 -32.05 25.45 -34.32
N LEU A 9 -33.32 25.27 -34.69
CA LEU A 9 -34.45 25.99 -34.07
C LEU A 9 -35.10 25.28 -32.87
N ALA A 10 -34.77 24.01 -32.62
CA ALA A 10 -35.30 23.26 -31.46
C ALA A 10 -34.48 23.45 -30.17
N ALA A 11 -33.21 23.85 -30.27
CA ALA A 11 -32.32 24.00 -29.12
C ALA A 11 -32.50 25.32 -28.34
N MET A 12 -33.07 26.37 -28.96
CA MET A 12 -33.26 27.68 -28.31
C MET A 12 -34.60 27.81 -27.56
N GLY A 13 -35.54 26.89 -27.74
CA GLY A 13 -36.83 26.87 -27.04
C GLY A 13 -36.78 26.21 -25.66
N GLY A 14 -35.96 25.17 -25.47
CA GLY A 14 -35.84 24.45 -24.20
C GLY A 14 -35.10 25.24 -23.11
N MET A 15 -34.15 26.08 -23.51
CA MET A 15 -33.32 26.85 -22.57
C MET A 15 -34.09 28.02 -21.90
N LYS A 16 -35.16 28.52 -22.52
CA LYS A 16 -36.06 29.52 -21.90
C LYS A 16 -37.03 28.91 -20.88
N TRP A 17 -37.45 27.66 -21.05
CA TRP A 17 -38.37 26.99 -20.12
C TRP A 17 -37.71 26.62 -18.79
N VAL A 18 -36.41 26.25 -18.82
CA VAL A 18 -35.64 25.91 -17.61
C VAL A 18 -35.31 27.16 -16.76
N ILE A 19 -35.06 28.31 -17.40
CA ILE A 19 -34.77 29.57 -16.70
C ILE A 19 -36.01 30.15 -16.02
N GLU A 20 -37.22 29.95 -16.58
CA GLU A 20 -38.49 30.41 -15.99
C GLU A 20 -38.88 29.56 -14.75
N GLN A 21 -38.57 28.26 -14.74
CA GLN A 21 -38.82 27.34 -13.62
C GLN A 21 -37.90 27.62 -12.41
N GLN A 22 -36.63 28.00 -12.63
CA GLN A 22 -35.72 28.34 -11.53
C GLN A 22 -36.07 29.66 -10.84
N LYS A 23 -36.78 30.57 -11.51
CA LYS A 23 -37.20 31.86 -10.94
C LYS A 23 -38.41 31.76 -10.01
N GLN A 24 -39.28 30.75 -10.20
CA GLN A 24 -40.44 30.52 -9.33
C GLN A 24 -40.09 29.76 -8.03
N GLN A 25 -38.99 28.98 -8.02
CA GLN A 25 -38.52 28.31 -6.79
C GLN A 25 -37.72 29.21 -5.83
N THR A 26 -37.26 30.38 -6.28
CA THR A 26 -36.50 31.33 -5.43
C THR A 26 -37.38 32.36 -4.72
N GLU A 27 -38.68 32.46 -5.04
CA GLU A 27 -39.61 33.39 -4.38
C GLU A 27 -40.42 32.75 -3.24
N GLU A 28 -40.49 31.41 -3.14
CA GLU A 28 -41.21 30.70 -2.07
C GLU A 28 -40.39 30.39 -0.80
N SER A 29 -39.09 30.69 -0.76
CA SER A 29 -38.21 30.46 0.40
C SER A 29 -37.90 31.72 1.23
N SER A 30 -38.59 32.84 0.98
CA SER A 30 -38.37 34.12 1.67
C SER A 30 -39.48 34.53 2.66
N VAL A 31 -40.33 33.59 3.09
CA VAL A 31 -41.32 33.84 4.14
C VAL A 31 -41.28 32.68 5.13
N ILE A 32 -40.50 32.83 6.22
CA ILE A 32 -40.76 32.38 7.61
C ILE A 32 -39.55 32.87 8.43
N GLN A 33 -39.66 34.08 8.96
CA GLN A 33 -38.82 34.57 10.05
C GLN A 33 -39.65 35.59 10.84
N GLN A 34 -40.27 35.18 11.95
CA GLN A 34 -40.33 35.98 13.19
C GLN A 34 -41.14 35.31 14.31
N SER A 35 -40.74 35.70 15.53
CA SER A 35 -41.23 35.34 16.87
C SER A 35 -40.71 33.98 17.40
N SER A 36 -40.14 33.86 18.59
CA SER A 36 -40.21 34.73 19.77
C SER A 36 -38.97 34.54 20.67
N SER A 37 -38.59 35.64 21.32
CA SER A 37 -37.62 35.74 22.42
C SER A 37 -38.35 35.91 23.76
N ARG A 38 -37.79 35.33 24.84
CA ARG A 38 -38.01 35.48 26.31
C ARG A 38 -38.02 34.07 26.93
N ASP A 39 -37.43 33.74 28.08
CA ASP A 39 -37.08 34.52 29.27
C ASP A 39 -35.88 33.88 29.99
N GLU A 40 -35.19 34.69 30.80
CA GLU A 40 -34.23 34.28 31.81
C GLU A 40 -34.93 33.57 32.98
N THR A 41 -34.30 32.55 33.57
CA THR A 41 -34.37 32.37 35.03
C THR A 41 -33.08 31.74 35.56
N LYS A 42 -32.46 32.46 36.49
CA LYS A 42 -31.43 31.99 37.42
C LYS A 42 -32.08 31.09 38.47
N GLU A 43 -31.42 30.00 38.82
CA GLU A 43 -31.49 29.43 40.16
C GLU A 43 -30.09 29.05 40.64
N GLU A 44 -29.72 29.63 41.78
CA GLU A 44 -28.58 29.27 42.62
C GLU A 44 -28.87 27.95 43.35
N SER A 45 -27.87 27.09 43.48
CA SER A 45 -27.79 26.17 44.61
C SER A 45 -26.35 26.00 45.06
N SER A 46 -26.24 26.01 46.39
CA SER A 46 -25.08 26.10 47.25
C SER A 46 -24.40 24.75 47.52
N ALA A 47 -23.15 24.84 47.99
CA ALA A 47 -22.36 23.86 48.75
C ALA A 47 -21.73 22.71 47.92
N SER A 48 -20.43 22.39 48.00
CA SER A 48 -19.54 22.42 49.16
C SER A 48 -18.08 22.52 48.72
N GLN A 49 -17.26 23.26 49.47
CA GLN A 49 -15.81 23.25 49.35
C GLN A 49 -15.27 21.94 49.91
N GLU A 50 -14.70 21.10 49.05
CA GLU A 50 -13.77 20.05 49.45
C GLU A 50 -12.37 20.44 48.99
N THR A 51 -11.52 20.76 49.97
CA THR A 51 -10.09 20.97 49.80
C THR A 51 -9.44 19.66 49.36
N THR A 52 -9.14 19.55 48.07
CA THR A 52 -8.23 18.51 47.55
C THR A 52 -6.90 19.15 47.17
N SER A 53 -5.87 18.67 47.87
CA SER A 53 -4.46 18.94 47.66
C SER A 53 -4.06 18.79 46.20
N VAL A 54 -3.44 19.84 45.64
CA VAL A 54 -2.72 19.79 44.36
C VAL A 54 -1.52 18.85 44.55
N SER A 55 -1.71 17.59 44.17
CA SER A 55 -0.61 16.67 43.91
C SER A 55 -0.13 16.93 42.49
N THR A 56 1.02 17.58 42.36
CA THR A 56 1.77 17.65 41.11
C THR A 56 2.17 16.24 40.69
N SER A 57 1.38 15.62 39.79
CA SER A 57 1.81 14.43 39.07
C SER A 57 2.97 14.78 38.13
N PRO A 58 4.04 13.98 38.10
CA PRO A 58 5.12 14.17 37.15
C PRO A 58 4.64 13.85 35.74
N SER A 59 5.25 14.56 34.79
CA SER A 59 5.08 14.46 33.34
C SER A 59 4.93 13.02 32.85
N VAL A 60 3.86 12.80 32.09
CA VAL A 60 3.63 11.58 31.30
C VAL A 60 4.76 11.43 30.29
N SER A 61 5.26 10.21 30.23
CA SER A 61 6.35 9.68 29.42
C SER A 61 6.17 9.90 27.91
N THR A 62 7.05 10.69 27.31
CA THR A 62 7.23 10.85 25.85
C THR A 62 8.41 10.04 25.28
N SER A 63 9.12 9.23 26.08
CA SER A 63 10.51 8.89 25.74
C SER A 63 10.76 7.63 24.89
N ALA A 64 9.78 6.78 24.59
CA ALA A 64 10.06 5.48 23.94
C ALA A 64 9.88 5.46 22.42
N GLN A 65 8.91 6.22 21.89
CA GLN A 65 8.64 6.32 20.44
C GLN A 65 9.37 7.49 19.77
N GLU A 66 9.70 8.55 20.51
CA GLU A 66 10.47 9.69 19.98
C GLU A 66 11.92 9.31 19.67
N GLN A 67 12.49 8.32 20.39
CA GLN A 67 13.88 7.90 20.23
C GLN A 67 14.19 7.24 18.87
N PRO A 68 13.39 6.27 18.37
CA PRO A 68 13.60 5.72 17.03
C PRO A 68 13.45 6.77 15.91
N GLU A 69 12.48 7.67 16.02
CA GLU A 69 12.25 8.69 14.98
C GLU A 69 13.39 9.71 14.90
N GLU A 70 13.94 10.14 16.04
CA GLU A 70 15.09 11.03 16.09
C GLU A 70 16.34 10.37 15.52
N ALA A 71 16.64 9.12 15.92
CA ALA A 71 17.78 8.37 15.40
C ALA A 71 17.68 8.13 13.88
N ILE A 72 16.47 7.86 13.37
CA ILE A 72 16.22 7.74 11.93
C ILE A 72 16.41 9.09 11.23
N ALA A 73 15.93 10.19 11.81
CA ALA A 73 16.13 11.53 11.24
C ALA A 73 17.62 11.91 11.16
N GLU A 74 18.40 11.61 12.20
CA GLU A 74 19.86 11.80 12.20
C GLU A 74 20.52 10.94 11.12
N LYS A 75 20.11 9.67 10.98
CA LYS A 75 20.61 8.80 9.91
C LYS A 75 20.35 9.38 8.53
N ILE A 76 19.11 9.81 8.25
CA ILE A 76 18.72 10.44 6.96
C ILE A 76 19.54 11.69 6.68
N ALA A 77 19.84 12.50 7.70
CA ALA A 77 20.64 13.71 7.54
C ALA A 77 22.10 13.42 7.14
N THR A 78 22.61 12.22 7.40
CA THR A 78 23.97 11.80 7.03
C THR A 78 24.05 11.04 5.71
N MET A 79 22.91 10.62 5.14
CA MET A 79 22.88 9.88 3.88
C MET A 79 23.18 10.77 2.68
N SER A 80 23.91 10.23 1.70
CA SER A 80 24.04 10.84 0.38
C SER A 80 22.70 10.84 -0.37
N LEU A 81 22.59 11.63 -1.43
CA LEU A 81 21.38 11.64 -2.26
C LEU A 81 21.14 10.27 -2.92
N GLU A 82 22.20 9.63 -3.39
CA GLU A 82 22.18 8.29 -3.99
C GLU A 82 21.75 7.23 -2.98
N GLU A 83 22.24 7.30 -1.73
CA GLU A 83 21.79 6.41 -0.65
C GLU A 83 20.30 6.61 -0.36
N LYS A 84 19.82 7.86 -0.28
CA LYS A 84 18.40 8.17 -0.05
C LYS A 84 17.52 7.62 -1.17
N VAL A 85 17.89 7.88 -2.41
CA VAL A 85 17.13 7.39 -3.58
C VAL A 85 17.19 5.86 -3.64
N GLY A 86 18.36 5.25 -3.44
CA GLY A 86 18.54 3.81 -3.41
C GLY A 86 17.64 3.11 -2.39
N GLN A 87 17.48 3.71 -1.20
CA GLN A 87 16.57 3.18 -0.17
C GLN A 87 15.10 3.11 -0.59
N LEU A 88 14.69 3.82 -1.66
CA LEU A 88 13.33 3.74 -2.19
C LEU A 88 13.13 2.60 -3.20
N PHE A 89 14.15 1.78 -3.49
CA PHE A 89 14.07 0.68 -4.45
C PHE A 89 14.03 -0.69 -3.77
N PHE A 90 13.01 -1.47 -4.12
CA PHE A 90 12.85 -2.87 -3.74
C PHE A 90 13.13 -3.75 -4.97
N VAL A 91 14.40 -4.07 -5.17
CA VAL A 91 14.88 -4.61 -6.44
C VAL A 91 14.60 -6.10 -6.56
N ARG A 92 14.12 -6.56 -7.71
CA ARG A 92 14.15 -7.98 -8.02
C ARG A 92 15.60 -8.44 -8.15
N VAL A 93 16.00 -9.48 -7.41
CA VAL A 93 17.40 -9.96 -7.38
C VAL A 93 17.93 -10.15 -8.81
N PRO A 94 18.98 -9.43 -9.24
CA PRO A 94 19.50 -9.55 -10.59
C PRO A 94 20.16 -10.92 -10.82
N GLU A 95 20.27 -11.35 -12.08
CA GLU A 95 20.83 -12.68 -12.39
C GLU A 95 22.35 -12.78 -12.15
N SER A 96 23.05 -11.65 -12.23
CA SER A 96 24.48 -11.52 -11.99
C SER A 96 24.78 -10.25 -11.23
N ASN A 97 25.99 -10.16 -10.67
CA ASN A 97 26.53 -8.96 -10.02
C ASN A 97 25.69 -8.48 -8.82
N GLN A 98 24.96 -9.38 -8.13
CA GLN A 98 24.03 -9.00 -7.06
C GLN A 98 24.69 -8.15 -5.95
N ILE A 99 25.93 -8.47 -5.59
CA ILE A 99 26.66 -7.72 -4.55
C ILE A 99 27.13 -6.37 -5.09
N GLU A 100 27.68 -6.35 -6.30
CA GLU A 100 28.21 -5.13 -6.93
C GLU A 100 27.08 -4.12 -7.23
N GLU A 101 25.97 -4.56 -7.80
CA GLU A 101 24.80 -3.71 -8.07
C GLU A 101 24.23 -3.14 -6.77
N LEU A 102 24.11 -3.95 -5.71
CA LEU A 102 23.67 -3.47 -4.40
C LEU A 102 24.59 -2.39 -3.84
N GLN A 103 25.91 -2.56 -3.97
CA GLN A 103 26.88 -1.58 -3.49
C GLN A 103 26.90 -0.30 -4.33
N ASN A 104 26.66 -0.41 -5.63
CA ASN A 104 26.66 0.74 -6.55
C ASN A 104 25.40 1.61 -6.43
N TYR A 105 24.26 1.01 -6.09
CA TYR A 105 22.96 1.69 -6.12
C TYR A 105 22.24 1.76 -4.77
N HIS A 106 22.80 1.16 -3.71
CA HIS A 106 22.35 1.31 -2.32
C HIS A 106 20.88 0.95 -2.08
N PHE A 107 20.38 -0.13 -2.69
CA PHE A 107 18.97 -0.51 -2.64
C PHE A 107 18.41 -0.63 -1.22
N GLY A 108 17.12 -0.31 -1.06
CA GLY A 108 16.37 -0.50 0.17
C GLY A 108 16.13 -1.97 0.49
N GLY A 109 16.02 -2.82 -0.53
CA GLY A 109 15.80 -4.25 -0.36
C GLY A 109 15.93 -5.08 -1.62
N TYR A 110 15.90 -6.40 -1.43
CA TYR A 110 15.81 -7.40 -2.49
C TYR A 110 14.51 -8.20 -2.41
N LEU A 111 13.79 -8.31 -3.52
CA LEU A 111 12.62 -9.17 -3.68
C LEU A 111 13.00 -10.49 -4.35
N LEU A 112 12.82 -11.60 -3.64
CA LEU A 112 13.15 -12.94 -4.11
C LEU A 112 11.96 -13.58 -4.85
N PHE A 113 12.26 -14.16 -6.00
CA PHE A 113 11.35 -14.94 -6.83
C PHE A 113 11.70 -16.43 -6.79
N GLY A 114 10.88 -17.24 -7.49
CA GLY A 114 11.05 -18.69 -7.51
C GLY A 114 12.45 -19.10 -7.94
N ARG A 115 13.02 -18.43 -8.95
CA ARG A 115 14.38 -18.69 -9.45
C ARG A 115 15.46 -18.58 -8.38
N ASP A 116 15.26 -17.68 -7.42
CA ASP A 116 16.26 -17.37 -6.38
C ASP A 116 16.31 -18.45 -5.30
N THR A 117 15.26 -19.28 -5.23
CA THR A 117 15.10 -20.41 -4.31
C THR A 117 15.12 -21.78 -4.97
N GLU A 118 14.90 -21.90 -6.28
CA GLU A 118 14.55 -23.17 -6.95
C GLU A 118 15.60 -24.27 -6.75
N ASN A 119 16.89 -23.92 -6.81
CA ASN A 119 18.00 -24.88 -6.74
C ASN A 119 18.84 -24.73 -5.46
N GLU A 120 18.33 -24.01 -4.47
CA GLU A 120 19.04 -23.75 -3.22
C GLU A 120 18.90 -24.93 -2.23
N THR A 121 19.91 -25.07 -1.37
CA THR A 121 19.79 -25.77 -0.08
C THR A 121 19.50 -24.76 1.03
N ALA A 122 19.15 -25.25 2.21
CA ALA A 122 18.94 -24.38 3.35
C ALA A 122 20.20 -23.55 3.69
N GLU A 123 21.38 -24.16 3.60
CA GLU A 123 22.66 -23.48 3.85
C GLU A 123 22.98 -22.45 2.77
N SER A 124 22.80 -22.79 1.48
CA SER A 124 23.15 -21.89 0.39
C SER A 124 22.24 -20.66 0.34
N LEU A 125 20.93 -20.81 0.61
CA LEU A 125 20.01 -19.68 0.69
C LEU A 125 20.33 -18.75 1.86
N LYS A 126 20.62 -19.30 3.05
CA LYS A 126 21.02 -18.50 4.21
C LYS A 126 22.32 -17.75 3.96
N GLN A 127 23.31 -18.42 3.36
CA GLN A 127 24.58 -17.78 3.02
C GLN A 127 24.37 -16.65 2.02
N LYS A 128 23.59 -16.90 0.95
CA LYS A 128 23.25 -15.89 -0.06
C LYS A 128 22.62 -14.64 0.55
N ILE A 129 21.59 -14.80 1.39
CA ILE A 129 20.91 -13.66 2.04
C ILE A 129 21.85 -12.98 3.05
N SER A 130 22.67 -13.74 3.78
CA SER A 130 23.69 -13.19 4.67
C SER A 130 24.73 -12.35 3.91
N ASP A 131 25.14 -12.77 2.71
CA ASP A 131 26.08 -12.04 1.87
C ASP A 131 25.45 -10.72 1.38
N TYR A 132 24.17 -10.72 1.02
CA TYR A 132 23.43 -9.50 0.68
C TYR A 132 23.38 -8.51 1.85
N GLN A 133 23.04 -9.00 3.05
CA GLN A 133 23.00 -8.16 4.24
C GLN A 133 24.38 -7.61 4.59
N ALA A 134 25.44 -8.42 4.48
CA ALA A 134 26.81 -8.00 4.77
C ALA A 134 27.37 -6.97 3.77
N ALA A 135 26.85 -6.96 2.54
CA ALA A 135 27.23 -6.01 1.51
C ALA A 135 26.50 -4.67 1.60
N SER A 136 25.41 -4.58 2.35
CA SER A 136 24.63 -3.35 2.52
C SER A 136 25.02 -2.58 3.77
N ALA A 137 25.18 -1.25 3.65
CA ALA A 137 25.44 -0.38 4.80
C ALA A 137 24.19 -0.18 5.67
N ILE A 138 23.01 -0.17 5.05
CA ILE A 138 21.70 -0.16 5.73
C ILE A 138 21.07 -1.53 5.53
N PRO A 139 20.74 -2.27 6.60
CA PRO A 139 20.11 -3.59 6.51
C PRO A 139 18.93 -3.62 5.54
N LEU A 140 18.87 -4.67 4.71
CA LEU A 140 17.92 -4.81 3.62
C LEU A 140 16.57 -5.33 4.09
N LEU A 141 15.52 -4.81 3.46
CA LEU A 141 14.28 -5.57 3.33
C LEU A 141 14.53 -6.74 2.37
N ILE A 142 14.19 -7.95 2.80
CA ILE A 142 14.30 -9.17 2.00
C ILE A 142 12.86 -9.69 1.82
N GLY A 143 12.35 -9.51 0.60
CA GLY A 143 10.95 -9.72 0.23
C GLY A 143 10.65 -11.07 -0.37
N MET A 144 9.40 -11.55 -0.21
CA MET A 144 8.90 -12.71 -0.96
C MET A 144 7.37 -12.77 -1.05
N ASP A 145 6.85 -13.18 -2.21
CA ASP A 145 5.44 -13.57 -2.41
C ASP A 145 5.17 -15.03 -1.99
N GLU A 146 5.06 -15.31 -0.70
CA GLU A 146 4.67 -16.63 -0.18
C GLU A 146 3.19 -16.67 0.24
N GLU A 147 2.28 -16.32 -0.68
CA GLU A 147 0.83 -16.27 -0.42
C GLU A 147 0.25 -17.65 -0.06
N GLY A 148 0.72 -18.69 -0.75
CA GLY A 148 0.12 -20.03 -0.77
C GLY A 148 -0.60 -20.33 -2.09
N GLY A 149 -0.94 -21.60 -2.31
CA GLY A 149 -1.71 -21.99 -3.49
C GLY A 149 -0.92 -21.79 -4.78
N THR A 150 -1.45 -20.97 -5.70
CA THR A 150 -0.81 -20.71 -7.01
C THR A 150 0.42 -19.82 -6.91
N VAL A 151 0.49 -18.95 -5.89
CA VAL A 151 1.60 -18.02 -5.64
C VAL A 151 2.41 -18.48 -4.43
N THR A 152 3.45 -19.26 -4.74
CA THR A 152 4.44 -19.74 -3.78
C THR A 152 5.82 -19.62 -4.43
N ARG A 153 6.85 -19.35 -3.63
CA ARG A 153 8.25 -19.31 -4.03
C ARG A 153 9.01 -20.36 -3.22
N ILE A 154 9.31 -20.09 -1.96
CA ILE A 154 10.17 -20.93 -1.12
C ILE A 154 9.58 -22.32 -0.93
N SER A 155 8.25 -22.43 -0.80
CA SER A 155 7.62 -23.72 -0.56
C SER A 155 7.50 -24.62 -1.79
N ARG A 156 7.98 -24.17 -2.95
CA ARG A 156 8.14 -25.00 -4.15
C ARG A 156 9.40 -25.84 -4.12
N ASN A 157 10.40 -25.45 -3.33
CA ASN A 157 11.65 -26.20 -3.22
C ASN A 157 11.58 -27.16 -2.01
N PRO A 158 11.56 -28.49 -2.24
CA PRO A 158 11.49 -29.49 -1.17
C PRO A 158 12.75 -29.52 -0.27
N ASN A 159 13.85 -28.89 -0.68
CA ASN A 159 15.04 -28.74 0.17
C ASN A 159 14.89 -27.64 1.22
N LEU A 160 13.91 -26.74 1.07
CA LEU A 160 13.72 -25.57 1.95
C LEU A 160 12.50 -25.71 2.85
N THR A 161 11.46 -26.43 2.39
CA THR A 161 10.23 -26.69 3.13
C THR A 161 9.73 -28.11 2.88
N ASP A 162 9.15 -28.74 3.89
CA ASP A 162 8.62 -30.11 3.77
C ASP A 162 7.41 -30.23 2.83
N GLN A 163 6.59 -29.18 2.74
CA GLN A 163 5.35 -29.17 1.98
C GLN A 163 5.07 -27.77 1.41
N ARG A 164 4.47 -27.75 0.22
CA ARG A 164 3.97 -26.53 -0.40
C ARG A 164 2.82 -25.95 0.41
N PHE A 165 2.83 -24.64 0.62
CA PHE A 165 1.72 -23.96 1.31
C PHE A 165 0.44 -23.98 0.47
N LEU A 166 -0.67 -24.29 1.13
CA LEU A 166 -1.99 -24.36 0.51
C LEU A 166 -2.56 -22.96 0.25
N SER A 167 -3.56 -22.86 -0.63
CA SER A 167 -4.25 -21.58 -0.84
C SER A 167 -5.06 -21.19 0.40
N PRO A 168 -5.36 -19.90 0.61
CA PRO A 168 -6.23 -19.45 1.69
C PRO A 168 -7.59 -20.19 1.71
N GLN A 169 -8.20 -20.41 0.55
CA GLN A 169 -9.46 -21.17 0.43
C GLN A 169 -9.32 -22.62 0.91
N GLN A 170 -8.23 -23.30 0.52
CA GLN A 170 -7.98 -24.69 0.93
C GLN A 170 -7.75 -24.81 2.44
N LEU A 171 -6.97 -23.90 3.02
CA LEU A 171 -6.73 -23.85 4.46
C LEU A 171 -8.02 -23.63 5.24
N TYR A 172 -8.81 -22.64 4.82
CA TYR A 172 -10.09 -22.35 5.47
C TYR A 172 -11.06 -23.53 5.37
N ALA A 173 -11.12 -24.21 4.22
CA ALA A 173 -11.94 -25.41 4.06
C ALA A 173 -11.47 -26.59 4.94
N GLN A 174 -10.17 -26.68 5.23
CA GLN A 174 -9.60 -27.74 6.05
C GLN A 174 -9.80 -27.52 7.55
N GLY A 175 -9.67 -26.29 8.04
CA GLY A 175 -9.69 -26.02 9.49
C GLY A 175 -10.14 -24.62 9.90
N GLY A 176 -10.79 -23.88 9.01
CA GLY A 176 -11.29 -22.53 9.27
C GLY A 176 -10.17 -21.55 9.63
N TRP A 177 -10.47 -20.62 10.53
CA TRP A 177 -9.52 -19.58 10.96
C TRP A 177 -8.27 -20.13 11.65
N SER A 178 -8.38 -21.22 12.42
CA SER A 178 -7.22 -21.84 13.09
C SER A 178 -6.18 -22.29 12.07
N ALA A 179 -6.61 -22.94 10.99
CA ALA A 179 -5.70 -23.38 9.93
C ALA A 179 -5.02 -22.21 9.21
N ILE A 180 -5.70 -21.08 9.02
CA ILE A 180 -5.10 -19.86 8.45
C ILE A 180 -4.02 -19.29 9.36
N GLU A 181 -4.31 -19.18 10.66
CA GLU A 181 -3.38 -18.61 11.64
C GLU A 181 -2.15 -19.50 11.84
N GLU A 182 -2.35 -20.83 11.95
CA GLU A 182 -1.28 -21.82 12.07
C GLU A 182 -0.37 -21.85 10.83
N ASP A 183 -0.96 -21.83 9.63
CA ASP A 183 -0.21 -21.77 8.37
C ASP A 183 0.58 -20.47 8.23
N THR A 184 -0.02 -19.34 8.62
CA THR A 184 0.66 -18.03 8.61
C THR A 184 1.84 -18.01 9.58
N ALA A 185 1.68 -18.55 10.79
CA ALA A 185 2.77 -18.65 11.77
C ALA A 185 3.92 -19.51 11.22
N LYS A 186 3.60 -20.67 10.63
CA LYS A 186 4.58 -21.55 10.01
C LYS A 186 5.31 -20.88 8.84
N LYS A 187 4.59 -20.15 7.97
CA LYS A 187 5.19 -19.32 6.91
C LYS A 187 6.17 -18.31 7.50
N ALA A 188 5.75 -17.54 8.50
CA ALA A 188 6.58 -16.51 9.11
C ALA A 188 7.86 -17.09 9.75
N GLU A 189 7.75 -18.21 10.46
CA GLU A 189 8.91 -18.92 11.03
C GLU A 189 9.90 -19.38 9.96
N ILE A 190 9.41 -19.96 8.86
CA ILE A 190 10.23 -20.42 7.74
C ILE A 190 10.92 -19.23 7.06
N LEU A 191 10.18 -18.19 6.70
CA LEU A 191 10.73 -17.01 6.04
C LEU A 191 11.84 -16.38 6.89
N LYS A 192 11.56 -16.16 8.18
CA LYS A 192 12.52 -15.60 9.13
C LYS A 192 13.75 -16.48 9.30
N ALA A 193 13.60 -17.80 9.34
CA ALA A 193 14.72 -18.73 9.46
C ALA A 193 15.71 -18.66 8.28
N TYR A 194 15.27 -18.18 7.12
CA TYR A 194 16.10 -17.94 5.94
C TYR A 194 16.55 -16.47 5.80
N GLY A 195 16.13 -15.58 6.70
CA GLY A 195 16.46 -14.14 6.64
C GLY A 195 15.53 -13.33 5.74
N ILE A 196 14.39 -13.89 5.32
CA ILE A 196 13.32 -13.16 4.62
C ILE A 196 12.46 -12.48 5.67
N ASN A 197 12.34 -11.15 5.57
CA ASN A 197 11.76 -10.31 6.63
C ASN A 197 10.55 -9.48 6.15
N ALA A 198 10.28 -9.41 4.85
CA ALA A 198 9.11 -8.73 4.28
C ALA A 198 8.25 -9.72 3.49
N GLY A 199 7.09 -10.08 4.02
CA GLY A 199 6.09 -10.89 3.32
C GLY A 199 5.23 -10.01 2.41
N LEU A 200 5.16 -10.34 1.12
CA LEU A 200 4.26 -9.68 0.18
C LEU A 200 2.87 -10.36 0.22
N PHE A 201 2.27 -10.42 1.40
CA PHE A 201 0.94 -10.99 1.67
C PHE A 201 0.40 -10.45 3.00
N PRO A 202 -0.92 -10.49 3.28
CA PRO A 202 -2.00 -11.17 2.56
C PRO A 202 -2.51 -10.46 1.30
N VAL A 203 -3.11 -11.23 0.40
CA VAL A 203 -4.00 -10.69 -0.65
C VAL A 203 -5.29 -10.18 0.01
N ALA A 204 -5.54 -8.89 -0.13
CA ALA A 204 -6.69 -8.14 0.38
C ALA A 204 -7.80 -7.96 -0.67
N ASP A 205 -7.59 -8.41 -1.91
CA ASP A 205 -8.59 -8.37 -2.97
C ASP A 205 -9.85 -9.18 -2.61
N VAL A 206 -11.02 -8.60 -2.88
CA VAL A 206 -12.32 -9.23 -2.65
C VAL A 206 -12.79 -9.91 -3.94
N SER A 207 -12.87 -11.23 -3.94
CA SER A 207 -13.42 -11.99 -5.06
C SER A 207 -14.20 -13.20 -4.58
N THR A 208 -15.46 -13.29 -5.01
CA THR A 208 -16.34 -14.45 -4.80
C THR A 208 -16.69 -15.17 -6.10
N ASP A 209 -16.16 -14.71 -7.23
CA ASP A 209 -16.40 -15.29 -8.55
C ASP A 209 -15.23 -16.20 -8.95
N PRO A 210 -15.43 -17.53 -9.04
CA PRO A 210 -14.40 -18.46 -9.48
C PRO A 210 -13.87 -18.22 -10.91
N GLN A 211 -14.50 -17.34 -11.69
CA GLN A 211 -14.01 -16.93 -13.01
C GLN A 211 -13.11 -15.69 -12.96
N SER A 212 -13.06 -14.98 -11.82
CA SER A 212 -12.14 -13.86 -11.63
C SER A 212 -10.69 -14.36 -11.55
N PHE A 213 -9.78 -13.64 -12.21
CA PHE A 213 -8.35 -13.96 -12.25
C PHE A 213 -7.74 -14.07 -10.85
N ILE A 214 -8.15 -13.18 -9.93
CA ILE A 214 -7.55 -13.12 -8.59
C ILE A 214 -8.13 -14.19 -7.66
N TYR A 215 -9.27 -14.80 -7.99
CA TYR A 215 -10.09 -15.62 -7.07
C TYR A 215 -9.27 -16.67 -6.33
N ASP A 216 -8.50 -17.49 -7.05
CA ASP A 216 -7.71 -18.60 -6.48
C ASP A 216 -6.61 -18.16 -5.50
N ARG A 217 -6.23 -16.87 -5.53
CA ARG A 217 -5.26 -16.24 -4.60
C ARG A 217 -5.93 -15.64 -3.36
N THR A 218 -7.21 -15.30 -3.44
CA THR A 218 -7.98 -14.73 -2.32
C THR A 218 -8.48 -15.80 -1.34
N ILE A 219 -9.09 -15.38 -0.23
CA ILE A 219 -9.85 -16.27 0.67
C ILE A 219 -11.22 -16.69 0.10
N GLY A 220 -11.62 -16.17 -1.07
CA GLY A 220 -12.86 -16.54 -1.74
C GLY A 220 -14.13 -16.08 -1.04
N MET A 221 -14.05 -15.05 -0.18
CA MET A 221 -15.16 -14.53 0.61
C MET A 221 -15.53 -13.10 0.22
N ASP A 222 -16.67 -12.64 0.73
CA ASP A 222 -17.08 -11.24 0.65
C ASP A 222 -16.11 -10.29 1.39
N ALA A 223 -16.42 -9.00 1.36
CA ALA A 223 -15.55 -7.97 1.95
C ALA A 223 -15.36 -8.16 3.45
N GLN A 224 -16.37 -8.63 4.18
CA GLN A 224 -16.30 -8.89 5.62
C GLN A 224 -15.43 -10.11 5.93
N GLY A 225 -15.60 -11.22 5.19
CA GLY A 225 -14.75 -12.40 5.32
C GLY A 225 -13.30 -12.13 4.95
N THR A 226 -13.08 -11.35 3.88
CA THR A 226 -11.73 -10.93 3.46
C THR A 226 -11.08 -9.99 4.48
N SER A 227 -11.84 -9.06 5.07
CA SER A 227 -11.36 -8.21 6.16
C SER A 227 -10.91 -9.03 7.38
N ALA A 228 -11.71 -10.03 7.76
CA ALA A 228 -11.41 -10.95 8.85
C ALA A 228 -10.17 -11.81 8.57
N PHE A 229 -9.96 -12.22 7.32
CA PHE A 229 -8.75 -12.90 6.87
C PHE A 229 -7.52 -12.01 6.99
N VAL A 230 -7.58 -10.80 6.41
CA VAL A 230 -6.46 -9.84 6.42
C VAL A 230 -6.04 -9.49 7.84
N GLU A 231 -6.98 -9.14 8.72
CA GLU A 231 -6.71 -8.79 10.12
C GLU A 231 -5.93 -9.91 10.84
N ARG A 232 -6.33 -11.17 10.65
CA ARG A 232 -5.68 -12.33 11.29
C ARG A 232 -4.27 -12.54 10.76
N VAL A 233 -4.09 -12.54 9.44
CA VAL A 233 -2.77 -12.74 8.83
C VAL A 233 -1.80 -11.65 9.28
N VAL A 234 -2.23 -10.38 9.26
CA VAL A 234 -1.41 -9.25 9.72
C VAL A 234 -0.99 -9.41 11.19
N HIS A 235 -1.93 -9.71 12.09
CA HIS A 235 -1.60 -9.91 13.50
C HIS A 235 -0.62 -11.08 13.73
N VAL A 236 -0.74 -12.17 12.98
CA VAL A 236 0.20 -13.30 13.08
C VAL A 236 1.58 -12.90 12.56
N LEU A 237 1.66 -12.27 11.39
CA LEU A 237 2.93 -11.80 10.82
C LEU A 237 3.66 -10.82 11.78
N GLN A 238 2.92 -9.87 12.35
CA GLN A 238 3.45 -8.92 13.32
C GLN A 238 4.05 -9.61 14.55
N LYS A 239 3.36 -10.61 15.12
CA LYS A 239 3.87 -11.39 16.27
C LYS A 239 5.17 -12.13 15.98
N HIS A 240 5.43 -12.46 14.71
CA HIS A 240 6.64 -13.15 14.29
C HIS A 240 7.74 -12.19 13.79
N HIS A 241 7.47 -10.88 13.75
CA HIS A 241 8.34 -9.84 13.18
C HIS A 241 8.69 -10.13 11.72
N VAL A 242 7.66 -10.45 10.93
CA VAL A 242 7.74 -10.53 9.47
C VAL A 242 6.78 -9.48 8.93
N GLY A 243 7.24 -8.65 8.00
CA GLY A 243 6.45 -7.57 7.43
C GLY A 243 5.25 -8.12 6.65
N SER A 244 4.15 -7.40 6.71
CA SER A 244 2.93 -7.66 5.97
C SER A 244 2.74 -6.64 4.85
N THR A 245 2.21 -7.10 3.72
CA THR A 245 1.91 -6.25 2.56
C THR A 245 0.49 -6.53 2.09
N LEU A 246 -0.41 -5.56 2.28
CA LEU A 246 -1.77 -5.68 1.76
C LEU A 246 -1.76 -5.43 0.26
N LYS A 247 -2.40 -6.29 -0.52
CA LYS A 247 -2.41 -6.13 -1.97
C LYS A 247 -3.68 -6.63 -2.65
N HIS A 248 -4.11 -6.04 -3.77
CA HIS A 248 -3.41 -4.99 -4.52
C HIS A 248 -4.32 -3.75 -4.57
N PHE A 249 -3.95 -2.68 -3.88
CA PHE A 249 -4.80 -1.49 -3.79
C PHE A 249 -4.97 -0.84 -5.18
N PRO A 250 -6.15 -0.34 -5.56
CA PRO A 250 -7.41 -0.18 -4.78
C PRO A 250 -8.34 -1.40 -4.77
N GLY A 251 -7.86 -2.57 -5.17
CA GLY A 251 -8.61 -3.83 -5.25
C GLY A 251 -8.87 -4.25 -6.69
N TYR A 252 -8.45 -5.45 -7.07
CA TYR A 252 -8.72 -6.01 -8.40
C TYR A 252 -10.19 -6.39 -8.61
N GLY A 253 -10.94 -6.69 -7.55
CA GLY A 253 -12.30 -7.23 -7.67
C GLY A 253 -12.39 -8.41 -8.65
N ASN A 254 -13.25 -8.28 -9.67
CA ASN A 254 -13.42 -9.26 -10.75
C ASN A 254 -12.66 -8.89 -12.05
N ASN A 255 -11.62 -8.06 -11.95
CA ASN A 255 -10.94 -7.53 -13.11
C ASN A 255 -9.93 -8.53 -13.71
N ARG A 256 -9.42 -8.20 -14.90
CA ARG A 256 -8.47 -9.03 -15.67
C ARG A 256 -7.04 -8.88 -15.13
N ASP A 257 -6.14 -9.75 -15.59
CA ASP A 257 -4.73 -9.77 -15.19
C ASP A 257 -3.93 -8.60 -15.80
N SER A 258 -3.35 -7.75 -14.96
CA SER A 258 -2.53 -6.59 -15.36
C SER A 258 -1.09 -6.96 -15.74
N HIS A 259 -0.65 -8.20 -15.49
CA HIS A 259 0.67 -8.67 -15.92
C HIS A 259 0.79 -8.72 -17.44
N VAL A 260 -0.34 -8.84 -18.16
CA VAL A 260 -0.37 -9.11 -19.60
C VAL A 260 -1.12 -8.05 -20.42
N ALA A 261 -1.72 -7.06 -19.77
CA ALA A 261 -2.47 -6.00 -20.43
C ALA A 261 -2.68 -4.78 -19.52
N VAL A 262 -2.96 -3.64 -20.12
CA VAL A 262 -3.58 -2.51 -19.40
C VAL A 262 -5.01 -2.88 -19.03
N VAL A 263 -5.34 -2.76 -17.74
CA VAL A 263 -6.62 -3.15 -17.16
C VAL A 263 -7.33 -1.91 -16.63
N THR A 264 -8.64 -1.80 -16.87
CA THR A 264 -9.48 -0.67 -16.43
C THR A 264 -10.58 -1.15 -15.49
N ASP A 265 -10.87 -0.38 -14.44
CA ASP A 265 -11.99 -0.57 -13.53
C ASP A 265 -12.97 0.62 -13.66
N ASP A 266 -14.22 0.31 -14.00
CA ASP A 266 -15.30 1.27 -14.19
C ASP A 266 -16.26 1.36 -13.00
N ARG A 267 -16.03 0.57 -11.93
CA ARG A 267 -16.86 0.62 -10.72
C ARG A 267 -16.79 2.02 -10.11
N PRO A 268 -17.91 2.57 -9.61
CA PRO A 268 -17.89 3.87 -8.95
C PRO A 268 -17.08 3.79 -7.65
N LEU A 269 -16.43 4.88 -7.26
CA LEU A 269 -15.65 4.96 -6.02
C LEU A 269 -16.46 4.59 -4.77
N SER A 270 -17.77 4.86 -4.75
CA SER A 270 -18.65 4.42 -3.67
C SER A 270 -18.72 2.90 -3.54
N ALA A 271 -18.72 2.16 -4.65
CA ALA A 271 -18.70 0.70 -4.61
C ALA A 271 -17.35 0.20 -4.08
N LEU A 272 -16.23 0.77 -4.53
CA LEU A 272 -14.90 0.41 -4.02
C LEU A 272 -14.79 0.63 -2.50
N ARG A 273 -15.36 1.73 -1.98
CA ARG A 273 -15.41 2.00 -0.54
C ARG A 273 -16.24 0.98 0.24
N GLU A 274 -17.35 0.53 -0.34
CA GLU A 274 -18.27 -0.43 0.29
C GLU A 274 -17.76 -1.88 0.21
N THR A 275 -16.82 -2.18 -0.68
CA THR A 275 -16.26 -3.53 -0.86
C THR A 275 -14.75 -3.58 -0.70
N ASP A 276 -14.01 -3.09 -1.70
CA ASP A 276 -12.58 -3.33 -1.86
C ASP A 276 -11.74 -2.62 -0.80
N PHE A 277 -12.18 -1.46 -0.27
CA PHE A 277 -11.43 -0.74 0.76
C PHE A 277 -11.57 -1.35 2.15
N LEU A 278 -12.60 -2.17 2.39
CA LEU A 278 -12.86 -2.71 3.74
C LEU A 278 -11.72 -3.61 4.24
N PRO A 279 -11.17 -4.56 3.44
CA PRO A 279 -10.02 -5.34 3.87
C PRO A 279 -8.75 -4.51 4.06
N PHE A 280 -8.51 -3.47 3.24
CA PHE A 280 -7.38 -2.56 3.45
C PHE A 280 -7.52 -1.80 4.77
N ALA A 281 -8.70 -1.23 5.05
CA ALA A 281 -8.97 -0.55 6.31
C ALA A 281 -8.81 -1.49 7.52
N ALA A 282 -9.24 -2.75 7.40
CA ALA A 282 -9.05 -3.76 8.44
C ALA A 282 -7.56 -4.08 8.67
N GLY A 283 -6.77 -4.26 7.60
CA GLY A 283 -5.33 -4.49 7.70
C GLY A 283 -4.55 -3.29 8.23
N ILE A 284 -4.89 -2.07 7.82
CA ILE A 284 -4.31 -0.83 8.36
C ILE A 284 -4.55 -0.76 9.87
N LYS A 285 -5.79 -1.01 10.32
CA LYS A 285 -6.14 -1.03 11.74
C LYS A 285 -5.40 -2.14 12.51
N ALA A 286 -5.14 -3.28 11.87
CA ALA A 286 -4.37 -4.38 12.45
C ALA A 286 -2.85 -4.09 12.51
N GLY A 287 -2.39 -2.99 11.93
CA GLY A 287 -0.99 -2.58 11.93
C GLY A 287 -0.19 -3.13 10.76
N ALA A 288 -0.79 -3.27 9.58
CA ALA A 288 -0.08 -3.67 8.36
C ALA A 288 1.07 -2.70 8.07
N ASP A 289 2.23 -3.25 7.69
CA ASP A 289 3.44 -2.45 7.50
C ASP A 289 3.45 -1.72 6.15
N SER A 290 2.89 -2.36 5.14
CA SER A 290 2.93 -1.86 3.76
C SER A 290 1.67 -2.19 2.94
N ILE A 291 1.46 -1.41 1.89
CA ILE A 291 0.41 -1.60 0.90
C ILE A 291 1.02 -1.55 -0.49
N LEU A 292 0.72 -2.56 -1.32
CA LEU A 292 1.14 -2.61 -2.72
C LEU A 292 0.00 -2.14 -3.63
N VAL A 293 0.31 -1.21 -4.54
CA VAL A 293 -0.63 -0.56 -5.45
C VAL A 293 -0.53 -1.14 -6.86
N ALA A 294 -1.66 -1.59 -7.39
CA ALA A 294 -1.77 -2.27 -8.69
C ALA A 294 -1.57 -1.34 -9.91
N HIS A 295 -1.26 -1.93 -11.06
CA HIS A 295 -1.23 -1.26 -12.36
C HIS A 295 -2.58 -1.31 -13.09
N THR A 296 -3.65 -0.91 -12.40
CA THR A 296 -5.01 -0.82 -12.97
C THR A 296 -5.45 0.64 -13.06
N ILE A 297 -6.02 1.05 -14.19
CA ILE A 297 -6.64 2.39 -14.33
C ILE A 297 -8.02 2.33 -13.68
N VAL A 298 -8.29 3.19 -12.70
CA VAL A 298 -9.57 3.20 -11.99
C VAL A 298 -10.32 4.47 -12.36
N ASN A 299 -11.20 4.36 -13.35
CA ASN A 299 -11.81 5.51 -14.03
C ASN A 299 -12.61 6.42 -13.09
N SER A 300 -13.10 5.88 -11.97
CA SER A 300 -13.84 6.63 -10.97
C SER A 300 -12.96 7.42 -9.99
N ILE A 301 -11.64 7.21 -10.00
CA ILE A 301 -10.65 7.92 -9.17
C ILE A 301 -9.75 8.78 -10.07
N ASP A 302 -9.13 8.14 -11.06
CA ASP A 302 -8.25 8.74 -12.05
C ASP A 302 -8.29 7.91 -13.33
N ASN A 303 -8.79 8.51 -14.40
CA ASN A 303 -8.94 7.86 -15.70
C ASN A 303 -7.75 8.10 -16.64
N THR A 304 -6.71 8.79 -16.16
CA THR A 304 -5.58 9.19 -17.00
C THR A 304 -4.40 8.23 -16.87
N VAL A 305 -4.20 7.62 -15.71
CA VAL A 305 -3.02 6.81 -15.39
C VAL A 305 -3.38 5.58 -14.53
N PRO A 306 -2.59 4.50 -14.57
CA PRO A 306 -2.69 3.39 -13.63
C PRO A 306 -2.56 3.83 -12.16
N ALA A 307 -3.21 3.11 -11.25
CA ALA A 307 -3.29 3.42 -9.83
C ALA A 307 -1.92 3.60 -9.16
N SER A 308 -0.93 2.76 -9.51
CA SER A 308 0.44 2.85 -8.98
C SER A 308 1.17 4.17 -9.25
N ILE A 309 0.73 4.95 -10.25
CA ILE A 309 1.30 6.26 -10.59
C ILE A 309 0.24 7.39 -10.52
N SER A 310 -0.90 7.12 -9.89
CA SER A 310 -1.99 8.08 -9.69
C SER A 310 -1.91 8.74 -8.33
N LYS A 311 -1.64 10.05 -8.30
CA LYS A 311 -1.66 10.82 -7.04
C LYS A 311 -3.02 10.77 -6.31
N PRO A 312 -4.18 10.92 -6.99
CA PRO A 312 -5.49 10.76 -6.35
C PRO A 312 -5.67 9.42 -5.63
N VAL A 313 -5.17 8.30 -6.18
CA VAL A 313 -5.22 6.98 -5.53
C VAL A 313 -4.42 6.97 -4.23
N HIS A 314 -3.21 7.54 -4.23
CA HIS A 314 -2.36 7.60 -3.04
C HIS A 314 -2.92 8.56 -1.98
N GLU A 315 -3.57 9.65 -2.41
CA GLU A 315 -4.28 10.55 -1.50
C GLU A 315 -5.44 9.85 -0.78
N LEU A 316 -6.11 8.87 -1.40
CA LEU A 316 -7.10 8.04 -0.70
C LEU A 316 -6.44 7.19 0.40
N LEU A 317 -5.29 6.58 0.13
CA LEU A 317 -4.55 5.81 1.14
C LEU A 317 -4.12 6.69 2.33
N ARG A 318 -3.53 7.87 2.06
CA ARG A 318 -3.02 8.77 3.10
C ARG A 318 -4.12 9.54 3.83
N ASN A 319 -5.06 10.14 3.09
CA ASN A 319 -6.00 11.11 3.65
C ASN A 319 -7.33 10.48 4.08
N GLU A 320 -7.80 9.43 3.38
CA GLU A 320 -9.09 8.79 3.68
C GLU A 320 -8.92 7.54 4.53
N LEU A 321 -7.95 6.68 4.19
CA LEU A 321 -7.68 5.45 4.94
C LEU A 321 -6.63 5.63 6.04
N HIS A 322 -6.03 6.83 6.14
CA HIS A 322 -5.06 7.20 7.19
C HIS A 322 -3.89 6.21 7.31
N PHE A 323 -3.43 5.69 6.18
CA PHE A 323 -2.30 4.77 6.17
C PHE A 323 -0.98 5.53 6.31
N GLU A 324 -0.22 5.22 7.35
CA GLU A 324 1.07 5.87 7.65
C GLU A 324 2.30 5.02 7.29
N GLY A 325 2.09 3.75 6.94
CA GLY A 325 3.17 2.82 6.56
C GLY A 325 3.69 3.02 5.14
N VAL A 326 4.42 2.03 4.63
CA VAL A 326 5.05 2.10 3.32
C VAL A 326 4.05 1.82 2.20
N ILE A 327 3.86 2.76 1.28
CA ILE A 327 3.15 2.48 0.02
C ILE A 327 4.17 2.06 -1.02
N MET A 328 3.89 1.00 -1.76
CA MET A 328 4.78 0.54 -2.83
C MET A 328 4.04 0.21 -4.11
N THR A 329 4.76 0.26 -5.22
CA THR A 329 4.22 -0.17 -6.52
C THR A 329 4.16 -1.70 -6.58
N ASP A 330 3.30 -2.23 -7.44
CA ASP A 330 3.56 -3.53 -8.07
C ASP A 330 4.82 -3.43 -8.98
N ASP A 331 5.27 -4.55 -9.56
CA ASP A 331 6.49 -4.58 -10.37
C ASP A 331 6.39 -3.65 -11.60
N LEU A 332 7.19 -2.58 -11.63
CA LEU A 332 7.16 -1.54 -12.67
C LEU A 332 7.39 -2.08 -14.09
N ASP A 333 8.01 -3.25 -14.22
CA ASP A 333 8.28 -3.90 -15.51
C ASP A 333 7.02 -4.60 -16.09
N MET A 334 5.93 -4.74 -15.32
CA MET A 334 4.67 -5.32 -15.77
C MET A 334 4.02 -4.52 -16.91
N VAL A 335 3.40 -5.23 -17.86
CA VAL A 335 2.77 -4.65 -19.06
C VAL A 335 1.77 -3.55 -18.74
N GLY A 336 0.98 -3.70 -17.67
CA GLY A 336 0.00 -2.71 -17.23
C GLY A 336 0.58 -1.31 -16.98
N LEU A 337 1.89 -1.20 -16.69
CA LEU A 337 2.60 0.08 -16.56
C LEU A 337 3.61 0.32 -17.69
N SER A 338 4.35 -0.71 -18.13
CA SER A 338 5.46 -0.53 -19.06
C SER A 338 5.06 -0.12 -20.47
N GLU A 339 3.81 -0.36 -20.87
CA GLU A 339 3.25 0.20 -22.10
C GLU A 339 2.71 1.64 -21.94
N PHE A 340 2.59 2.12 -20.71
CA PHE A 340 1.99 3.41 -20.38
C PHE A 340 3.01 4.55 -20.28
N ILE A 341 4.19 4.29 -19.69
CA ILE A 341 5.25 5.28 -19.46
C ILE A 341 6.64 4.70 -19.80
N PRO A 342 7.59 5.51 -20.32
CA PRO A 342 8.98 5.10 -20.42
C PRO A 342 9.57 4.63 -19.07
N GLN A 343 10.26 3.50 -19.10
CA GLN A 343 10.72 2.83 -17.87
C GLN A 343 11.71 3.64 -17.03
N ASN A 344 12.55 4.46 -17.66
CA ASN A 344 13.45 5.38 -16.96
C ASN A 344 12.69 6.44 -16.13
N GLU A 345 11.50 6.84 -16.56
CA GLU A 345 10.66 7.85 -15.89
C GLU A 345 9.69 7.25 -14.87
N ALA A 346 9.37 5.96 -15.01
CA ALA A 346 8.34 5.26 -14.24
C ALA A 346 8.52 5.39 -12.71
N ALA A 347 9.76 5.20 -12.22
CA ALA A 347 10.05 5.31 -10.79
C ALA A 347 9.83 6.73 -10.26
N LEU A 348 10.25 7.77 -11.00
CA LEU A 348 10.02 9.15 -10.59
C LEU A 348 8.52 9.45 -10.50
N GLN A 349 7.74 9.03 -11.49
CA GLN A 349 6.29 9.26 -11.49
C GLN A 349 5.61 8.52 -10.33
N ALA A 350 6.01 7.29 -10.03
CA ALA A 350 5.50 6.53 -8.89
C ALA A 350 5.80 7.22 -7.55
N LEU A 351 7.03 7.70 -7.35
CA LEU A 351 7.42 8.41 -6.14
C LEU A 351 6.64 9.72 -5.98
N GLN A 352 6.53 10.51 -7.06
CA GLN A 352 5.73 11.75 -7.07
C GLN A 352 4.23 11.51 -6.84
N ALA A 353 3.71 10.34 -7.22
CA ALA A 353 2.33 9.96 -6.94
C ALA A 353 2.10 9.68 -5.44
N GLY A 354 3.13 9.23 -4.71
CA GLY A 354 3.07 9.00 -3.28
C GLY A 354 3.58 7.62 -2.81
N ASN A 355 4.21 6.84 -3.68
CA ASN A 355 4.90 5.62 -3.26
C ASN A 355 6.16 5.96 -2.46
N ASP A 356 6.46 5.15 -1.45
CA ASP A 356 7.73 5.19 -0.72
C ASP A 356 8.71 4.12 -1.20
N LEU A 357 8.23 3.03 -1.79
CA LEU A 357 9.07 2.01 -2.43
C LEU A 357 8.62 1.71 -3.86
N VAL A 358 9.58 1.44 -4.74
CA VAL A 358 9.31 0.97 -6.11
C VAL A 358 9.88 -0.44 -6.32
N ILE A 359 9.07 -1.35 -6.84
CA ILE A 359 9.52 -2.69 -7.22
C ILE A 359 10.01 -2.64 -8.67
N SER A 360 11.26 -2.99 -8.94
CA SER A 360 11.84 -2.80 -10.28
C SER A 360 13.00 -3.75 -10.59
N SER A 361 13.15 -4.09 -11.87
CA SER A 361 14.34 -4.69 -12.48
C SER A 361 15.11 -3.70 -13.38
N THR A 362 14.58 -2.49 -13.62
CA THR A 362 15.16 -1.43 -14.48
C THR A 362 15.82 -0.32 -13.63
N TYR A 363 16.30 -0.65 -12.44
CA TYR A 363 16.83 0.29 -11.45
C TYR A 363 18.07 1.05 -11.94
N GLN A 364 18.87 0.50 -12.85
CA GLN A 364 20.10 1.13 -13.34
C GLN A 364 19.81 2.42 -14.13
N GLU A 365 18.65 2.51 -14.77
CA GLU A 365 18.22 3.72 -15.46
C GLU A 365 17.40 4.63 -14.53
N GLN A 366 16.58 4.02 -13.68
CA GLN A 366 15.63 4.72 -12.82
C GLN A 366 16.30 5.47 -11.65
N ILE A 367 17.27 4.87 -10.96
CA ILE A 367 17.94 5.51 -9.81
C ILE A 367 18.67 6.78 -10.25
N PRO A 368 19.55 6.76 -11.27
CA PRO A 368 20.20 7.99 -11.74
C PRO A 368 19.20 9.04 -12.22
N PHE A 369 18.08 8.63 -12.84
CA PHE A 369 17.05 9.54 -13.29
C PHE A 369 16.34 10.25 -12.12
N VAL A 370 16.03 9.51 -11.04
CA VAL A 370 15.44 10.08 -9.82
C VAL A 370 16.45 10.98 -9.10
N VAL A 371 17.71 10.58 -8.99
CA VAL A 371 18.78 11.44 -8.44
C VAL A 371 18.82 12.78 -9.20
N GLN A 372 18.86 12.73 -10.52
CA GLN A 372 18.88 13.94 -11.35
C GLN A 372 17.63 14.80 -11.15
N ALA A 373 16.47 14.18 -10.97
CA ALA A 373 15.20 14.86 -10.71
C ALA A 373 15.17 15.57 -9.35
N VAL A 374 15.91 15.08 -8.35
CA VAL A 374 16.04 15.77 -7.07
C VAL A 374 16.98 16.97 -7.21
N GLU A 375 18.13 16.77 -7.88
CA GLU A 375 19.10 17.85 -8.11
C GLU A 375 18.54 19.02 -8.91
N ASP A 376 17.68 18.76 -9.89
CA ASP A 376 17.05 19.79 -10.73
C ASP A 376 15.72 20.33 -10.16
N GLY A 377 15.27 19.81 -9.02
CA GLY A 377 14.08 20.26 -8.29
C GLY A 377 12.75 19.74 -8.83
N ARG A 378 12.73 18.78 -9.76
CA ARG A 378 11.50 18.07 -10.17
C ARG A 378 10.95 17.17 -9.06
N TYR A 379 11.79 16.66 -8.17
CA TYR A 379 11.39 15.93 -6.97
C TYR A 379 11.97 16.60 -5.72
N LEU A 380 11.12 16.96 -4.76
CA LEU A 380 11.59 17.70 -3.59
C LEU A 380 12.32 16.76 -2.64
N GLU A 381 13.50 17.18 -2.16
CA GLU A 381 14.26 16.40 -1.17
C GLU A 381 13.47 16.16 0.12
N ALA A 382 12.55 17.07 0.47
CA ALA A 382 11.64 16.88 1.61
C ALA A 382 10.70 15.68 1.42
N ASP A 383 10.16 15.48 0.22
CA ASP A 383 9.29 14.36 -0.10
C ASP A 383 10.10 13.05 -0.13
N LEU A 384 11.29 13.07 -0.74
CA LEU A 384 12.26 11.98 -0.67
C LEU A 384 12.56 11.55 0.77
N ASN A 385 12.92 12.51 1.64
CA ASN A 385 13.24 12.23 3.03
C ASN A 385 12.03 11.65 3.80
N ALA A 386 10.81 12.09 3.48
CA ALA A 386 9.60 11.54 4.09
C ALA A 386 9.40 10.05 3.74
N SER A 387 9.63 9.68 2.47
CA SER A 387 9.58 8.28 2.04
C SER A 387 10.71 7.44 2.64
N VAL A 388 11.95 7.94 2.64
CA VAL A 388 13.08 7.26 3.31
C VAL A 388 12.77 7.01 4.78
N LYS A 389 12.18 7.99 5.49
CA LYS A 389 11.77 7.84 6.89
C LYS A 389 10.80 6.67 7.07
N ARG A 390 9.77 6.53 6.23
CA ARG A 390 8.82 5.41 6.33
C ARG A 390 9.49 4.06 6.09
N VAL A 391 10.39 3.98 5.11
CA VAL A 391 11.16 2.75 4.83
C VAL A 391 12.06 2.36 6.01
N LEU A 392 12.77 3.34 6.60
CA LEU A 392 13.62 3.08 7.76
C LEU A 392 12.82 2.74 9.01
N LEU A 393 11.65 3.35 9.22
CA LEU A 393 10.74 2.98 10.30
C LEU A 393 10.21 1.56 10.14
N TRP A 394 9.95 1.11 8.91
CA TRP A 394 9.59 -0.28 8.67
C TRP A 394 10.74 -1.23 9.02
N LYS A 395 11.97 -0.90 8.62
CA LYS A 395 13.16 -1.69 8.99
C LYS A 395 13.37 -1.76 10.50
N GLU A 396 13.16 -0.65 11.21
CA GLU A 396 13.18 -0.59 12.68
C GLU A 396 12.11 -1.49 13.30
N ALA A 397 10.88 -1.44 12.81
CA ALA A 397 9.77 -2.28 13.28
C ALA A 397 10.05 -3.79 13.10
N LEU A 398 10.87 -4.15 12.11
CA LEU A 398 11.35 -5.50 11.85
C LEU A 398 12.65 -5.85 12.60
N HIS A 399 13.15 -4.95 13.46
CA HIS A 399 14.41 -5.09 14.21
C HIS A 399 15.64 -5.30 13.33
N LEU A 400 15.68 -4.58 12.20
CA LEU A 400 16.82 -4.61 11.29
C LEU A 400 17.83 -3.50 11.57
N LEU A 401 17.44 -2.40 12.24
CA LEU A 401 18.29 -1.23 12.49
C LEU A 401 18.89 -1.19 13.90
#